data_AF-A1YFF9-F1
#
_entry.id   AF-A1YFF9-F1
#
_cell.length_a   1.000
_cell.length_b   1.000
_cell.length_c   1.000
_cell.angle_alpha   90.00
_cell.angle_beta   90.00
_cell.angle_gamma   90.00
#
_symmetry.space_group_name_H-M   'P 1'
#
loop_
_entity.id
_entity.type
_entity.pdbx_description
1 polymer ?
#
loop_
_entity_poly.entity_id
_entity_poly.type
_entity_poly.pdbx_seq_one_letter_code
_entity_poly.pdbx_strand_id
1 'polypeptide(L)'
;GCEDGSQQGASPLASPGGSPKGSPAPALARPGTPLPSPQTPRVDLQGAELWKRFHEIGTEMIITKAGRRMFPAMRVKISGLDPHQQYYIAMDIVPVDNKRY
;
A
#
# COMPACT_ATOMS: atom_id res chain seq x y z
N GLY A 1 48.35 -0.08 11.93
CA GLY A 1 49.48 0.30 11.05
C GLY A 1 48.90 0.66 9.72
N CYS A 2 49.05 1.92 9.33
CA CYS A 2 48.80 2.39 7.97
C CYS A 2 50.03 2.04 7.13
N GLU A 3 49.84 1.49 5.94
CA GLU A 3 50.94 1.27 4.98
C GLU A 3 50.53 1.75 3.59
N ASP A 4 51.56 2.17 2.87
CA ASP A 4 51.65 3.22 1.86
C ASP A 4 51.88 2.64 0.44
N GLY A 5 51.59 3.45 -0.58
CA GLY A 5 52.57 3.64 -1.66
C GLY A 5 52.49 2.82 -2.95
N SER A 6 52.06 3.52 -4.02
CA SER A 6 52.81 3.72 -5.28
C SER A 6 52.93 2.57 -6.32
N GLN A 7 52.50 2.82 -7.57
CA GLN A 7 53.41 3.14 -8.71
C GLN A 7 52.70 3.17 -10.09
N GLN A 8 53.40 3.82 -11.03
CA GLN A 8 53.04 4.40 -12.33
C GLN A 8 52.93 3.39 -13.49
N GLY A 9 52.34 3.82 -14.62
CA GLY A 9 52.50 3.15 -15.93
C GLY A 9 51.86 3.92 -17.09
N ALA A 10 52.67 4.33 -18.06
CA ALA A 10 52.32 5.14 -19.23
C ALA A 10 51.61 4.35 -20.36
N SER A 11 50.88 5.08 -21.23
CA SER A 11 50.14 4.62 -22.44
C SER A 11 51.08 4.11 -23.57
N PRO A 12 50.60 3.43 -24.67
CA PRO A 12 49.76 4.08 -25.70
C PRO A 12 48.71 3.22 -26.46
N LEU A 13 47.85 3.99 -27.15
CA LEU A 13 46.90 3.80 -28.25
C LEU A 13 46.96 2.52 -29.14
N ALA A 14 45.82 1.86 -29.35
CA ALA A 14 45.31 1.42 -30.68
C ALA A 14 43.92 0.72 -30.61
N SER A 15 42.90 1.30 -31.25
CA SER A 15 42.10 0.73 -32.35
C SER A 15 40.62 1.18 -32.36
N PRO A 16 40.06 1.51 -33.55
CA PRO A 16 38.70 2.02 -33.71
C PRO A 16 37.69 0.90 -33.98
N GLY A 17 36.43 1.09 -33.59
CA GLY A 17 35.37 0.13 -33.89
C GLY A 17 33.99 0.54 -33.36
N GLY A 18 33.59 1.79 -33.58
CA GLY A 18 32.27 2.29 -33.17
C GLY A 18 31.26 2.23 -34.31
N SER A 19 30.24 1.38 -34.19
CA SER A 19 28.85 1.54 -34.70
C SER A 19 28.09 0.19 -34.56
N PRO A 20 26.76 0.17 -34.31
CA PRO A 20 25.80 1.10 -34.91
C PRO A 20 24.81 1.80 -33.95
N LYS A 21 24.29 2.90 -34.50
CA LYS A 21 23.06 3.60 -34.12
C LYS A 21 21.87 2.63 -34.03
N GLY A 22 21.03 2.84 -33.02
CA GLY A 22 19.71 2.25 -32.94
C GLY A 22 18.98 2.68 -31.68
N SER A 23 18.71 3.98 -31.53
CA SER A 23 17.69 4.44 -30.58
C SER A 23 16.36 3.78 -30.95
N PRO A 24 15.66 3.09 -30.04
CA PRO A 24 14.27 2.75 -30.30
C PRO A 24 13.46 4.06 -30.15
N ALA A 25 12.77 4.43 -31.23
CA ALA A 25 11.76 5.47 -31.22
C ALA A 25 10.68 5.19 -30.15
N PRO A 26 9.99 6.22 -29.63
CA PRO A 26 8.95 6.01 -28.63
C PRO A 26 7.86 5.11 -29.22
N ALA A 27 7.56 4.02 -28.51
CA ALA A 27 6.52 3.09 -28.88
C ALA A 27 5.19 3.86 -29.04
N LEU A 28 4.73 3.97 -30.28
CA LEU A 28 3.37 4.35 -30.62
C LEU A 28 2.42 3.47 -29.78
N ALA A 29 1.71 4.10 -28.85
CA ALA A 29 0.69 3.45 -28.05
C ALA A 29 -0.32 2.78 -28.99
N ARG A 30 -0.41 1.44 -28.92
CA ARG A 30 -1.35 0.65 -29.71
C ARG A 30 -2.78 1.03 -29.28
N PRO A 31 -3.66 1.49 -30.19
CA PRO A 31 -5.07 1.68 -29.87
C PRO A 31 -5.71 0.30 -29.68
N GLY A 32 -5.95 -0.09 -28.43
CA GLY A 32 -6.55 -1.39 -28.13
C GLY A 32 -6.36 -1.91 -26.71
N THR A 33 -5.55 -1.28 -25.85
CA THR A 33 -5.61 -1.60 -24.42
C THR A 33 -6.92 -1.07 -23.85
N PRO A 34 -7.81 -1.94 -23.33
CA PRO A 34 -8.95 -1.49 -22.56
C PRO A 34 -8.40 -0.67 -21.39
N LEU A 35 -8.86 0.58 -21.27
CA LEU A 35 -8.58 1.39 -20.10
C LEU A 35 -9.03 0.56 -18.88
N PRO A 36 -8.19 0.37 -17.85
CA PRO A 36 -8.62 -0.32 -16.64
C PRO A 36 -9.88 0.38 -16.15
N SER A 37 -10.97 -0.38 -16.01
CA SER A 37 -12.19 0.13 -15.41
C SER A 37 -11.84 0.76 -14.06
N PRO A 38 -12.45 1.91 -13.70
CA PRO A 38 -12.15 2.57 -12.43
C PRO A 38 -12.34 1.56 -11.30
N GLN A 39 -11.24 1.20 -10.65
CA GLN A 39 -11.24 0.30 -9.50
C GLN A 39 -11.99 1.05 -8.39
N THR A 40 -13.20 0.61 -8.08
CA THR A 40 -13.99 1.24 -7.01
C THR A 40 -13.46 0.75 -5.66
N PRO A 41 -13.08 1.65 -4.74
CA PRO A 41 -12.67 1.26 -3.40
C PRO A 41 -13.77 0.46 -2.70
N ARG A 42 -13.40 -0.67 -2.09
CA ARG A 42 -14.31 -1.55 -1.35
C ARG A 42 -13.70 -1.92 -0.01
N VAL A 43 -14.53 -1.99 1.02
CA VAL A 43 -14.14 -2.34 2.39
C VAL A 43 -15.03 -3.45 2.89
N ASP A 44 -14.43 -4.56 3.30
CA ASP A 44 -15.12 -5.71 3.89
C ASP A 44 -14.75 -5.85 5.36
N LEU A 45 -15.76 -6.02 6.22
CA LEU A 45 -15.55 -6.38 7.63
C LEU A 45 -15.18 -7.86 7.73
N GLN A 46 -13.98 -8.16 8.25
CA GLN A 46 -13.58 -9.54 8.50
C GLN A 46 -14.29 -10.07 9.75
N GLY A 47 -14.79 -11.31 9.66
CA GLY A 47 -15.56 -11.92 10.75
C GLY A 47 -16.95 -11.30 10.91
N ALA A 48 -17.56 -10.81 9.83
CA ALA A 48 -18.88 -10.16 9.84
C ALA A 48 -19.96 -11.04 10.47
N GLU A 49 -19.90 -12.36 10.30
CA GLU A 49 -20.86 -13.30 10.90
C GLU A 49 -20.78 -13.29 12.42
N LEU A 50 -19.59 -13.14 12.99
CA LEU A 50 -19.41 -13.05 14.44
C LEU A 50 -19.95 -11.70 14.95
N TRP A 51 -19.64 -10.62 14.25
CA TRP A 51 -20.21 -9.30 14.55
C TRP A 51 -21.74 -9.30 14.50
N LYS A 52 -22.32 -10.00 13.52
CA LYS A 52 -23.77 -10.16 13.41
C LYS A 52 -24.37 -10.85 14.63
N ARG A 53 -23.76 -11.96 15.09
CA ARG A 53 -24.22 -12.66 16.30
C ARG A 53 -24.14 -11.79 17.56
N PHE A 54 -23.08 -10.98 17.70
CA PHE A 54 -22.97 -10.02 18.81
C PHE A 54 -24.06 -8.95 18.72
N HIS A 55 -24.31 -8.43 17.52
CA HIS A 55 -25.34 -7.42 17.29
C HIS A 55 -26.75 -7.94 17.61
N GLU A 56 -27.06 -9.20 17.26
CA GLU A 56 -28.34 -9.83 17.56
C GLU A 56 -28.65 -9.91 19.06
N ILE A 57 -27.63 -10.06 19.91
CA ILE A 57 -27.78 -10.13 21.37
C ILE A 57 -27.71 -8.74 22.01
N GLY A 58 -26.94 -7.83 21.42
CA GLY A 58 -26.59 -6.54 22.00
C GLY A 58 -25.08 -6.46 22.21
N THR A 59 -24.39 -5.81 21.27
CA THR A 59 -22.93 -5.67 21.35
C THR A 59 -22.56 -4.73 22.49
N GLU A 60 -21.91 -5.27 23.52
CA GLU A 60 -21.35 -4.49 24.64
C GLU A 60 -19.82 -4.47 24.59
N MET A 61 -19.23 -3.35 25.00
CA MET A 61 -17.79 -3.15 25.03
C MET A 61 -17.35 -2.68 26.42
N ILE A 62 -16.26 -3.26 26.93
CA ILE A 62 -15.71 -2.90 28.24
C ILE A 62 -14.78 -1.70 28.09
N ILE A 63 -14.98 -0.67 28.92
CA ILE A 63 -14.07 0.48 29.03
C ILE A 63 -13.35 0.41 30.38
N THR A 64 -12.03 0.60 30.38
CA THR A 64 -11.22 0.64 31.60
C THR A 64 -10.28 1.83 31.57
N LYS A 65 -9.79 2.25 32.75
CA LYS A 65 -8.82 3.36 32.86
C LYS A 65 -7.53 3.11 32.07
N ALA A 66 -7.06 1.86 32.01
CA ALA A 66 -5.88 1.47 31.25
C ALA A 66 -6.16 1.28 29.75
N GLY A 67 -7.43 1.35 29.33
CA GLY A 67 -7.88 0.97 28.01
C GLY A 67 -8.12 -0.54 27.87
N ARG A 68 -9.00 -0.89 26.93
CA ARG A 68 -9.30 -2.26 26.57
C ARG A 68 -9.46 -2.34 25.06
N ARG A 69 -9.04 -3.46 24.47
CA ARG A 69 -9.28 -3.74 23.05
C ARG A 69 -10.74 -4.15 22.87
N MET A 70 -11.37 -3.68 21.80
CA MET A 70 -12.70 -4.14 21.40
C MET A 70 -12.72 -5.65 21.17
N PHE A 71 -13.86 -6.28 21.47
CA PHE A 71 -14.13 -7.66 21.13
C PHE A 71 -15.56 -7.79 20.58
N PRO A 72 -15.76 -8.33 19.38
CA PRO A 72 -14.73 -8.81 18.45
C PRO A 72 -13.77 -7.71 17.96
N ALA A 73 -12.59 -8.09 17.46
CA ALA A 73 -11.64 -7.12 16.92
C ALA A 73 -12.17 -6.54 15.60
N MET A 74 -12.13 -5.22 15.43
CA MET A 74 -12.47 -4.58 14.15
C MET A 74 -11.31 -4.78 13.17
N ARG A 75 -11.56 -5.57 12.13
CA ARG A 75 -10.58 -5.92 11.10
C ARG A 75 -11.24 -5.73 9.75
N VAL A 76 -10.62 -4.95 8.87
CA VAL A 76 -11.15 -4.70 7.53
C VAL A 76 -10.21 -5.22 6.45
N LYS A 77 -10.77 -5.64 5.32
CA LYS A 77 -10.03 -5.87 4.08
C LYS A 77 -10.42 -4.76 3.11
N ILE A 78 -9.43 -4.04 2.60
CA ILE A 78 -9.63 -2.96 1.65
C ILE A 78 -9.13 -3.44 0.27
N SER A 79 -9.92 -3.23 -0.77
CA SER A 79 -9.56 -3.55 -2.16
C SER A 79 -10.00 -2.43 -3.11
N GLY A 80 -9.50 -2.45 -4.33
CA GLY A 80 -9.84 -1.45 -5.35
C GLY A 80 -9.25 -0.06 -5.11
N LEU A 81 -8.18 0.05 -4.32
CA LEU A 81 -7.39 1.28 -4.22
C LEU A 81 -6.40 1.36 -5.39
N ASP A 82 -6.16 2.58 -5.87
CA ASP A 82 -5.08 2.85 -6.83
C ASP A 82 -3.70 2.68 -6.15
N PRO A 83 -2.84 1.76 -6.62
CA PRO A 83 -1.51 1.56 -6.05
C PRO A 83 -0.57 2.77 -6.15
N HIS A 84 -0.86 3.73 -7.02
CA HIS A 84 -0.02 4.91 -7.26
C HIS A 84 -0.40 6.12 -6.40
N GLN A 85 -1.42 6.00 -5.54
CA GLN A 85 -1.89 7.07 -4.66
C GLN A 85 -1.61 6.77 -3.19
N GLN A 86 -1.56 7.83 -2.39
CA GLN A 86 -1.39 7.74 -0.93
C GLN A 86 -2.74 7.91 -0.23
N TYR A 87 -2.98 7.10 0.80
CA TYR A 87 -4.23 7.07 1.55
C TYR A 87 -3.96 7.10 3.06
N TYR A 88 -4.89 7.70 3.79
CA TYR A 88 -4.95 7.62 5.25
C TYR A 88 -6.19 6.81 5.66
N ILE A 89 -6.05 5.99 6.69
CA ILE A 89 -7.15 5.23 7.29
C ILE A 89 -7.27 5.67 8.74
N ALA A 90 -8.46 6.13 9.11
CA ALA A 90 -8.80 6.51 10.47
C ALA A 90 -10.11 5.83 10.86
N MET A 91 -10.28 5.60 12.17
CA MET A 91 -11.53 5.12 12.76
C MET A 91 -11.92 6.10 13.85
N ASP A 92 -13.19 6.50 13.84
CA ASP A 92 -13.81 7.27 14.90
C ASP A 92 -15.02 6.50 15.46
N ILE A 93 -15.33 6.70 16.74
CA ILE A 93 -16.47 6.10 17.43
C ILE A 93 -17.36 7.24 17.90
N VAL A 94 -18.50 7.39 17.25
CA VAL A 94 -19.48 8.45 17.54
C VAL A 94 -20.69 7.89 18.31
N PRO A 95 -21.34 8.70 19.17
CA PRO A 95 -22.58 8.30 19.81
C PRO A 95 -23.67 7.97 18.78
N VAL A 96 -24.42 6.89 19.01
CA VAL A 96 -25.58 6.52 18.17
C VAL A 96 -26.83 7.33 18.53
N ASP A 97 -26.99 7.65 19.82
CA ASP A 97 -28.06 8.48 20.36
C ASP A 97 -27.58 9.23 21.63
N ASN A 98 -28.47 10.05 22.21
CA ASN A 98 -28.20 10.83 23.43
C ASN A 98 -28.81 10.20 24.70
N LYS A 99 -28.99 8.88 24.73
CA LYS A 99 -29.61 8.18 25.86
C LYS A 99 -28.56 7.48 26.72
N ARG A 100 -28.93 7.24 27.99
CA ARG A 100 -28.13 6.46 28.94
C ARG A 100 -28.83 5.11 29.15
N TYR A 101 -28.12 4.03 28.85
CA TYR A 101 -28.55 2.65 29.01
C TYR A 101 -27.71 1.95 30.08
#